data_AF-A0A7J4V2S4-F1
#
_entry.id   AF-A0A7J4V2S4-F1
#
_cell.length_a   1.000
_cell.length_b   1.000
_cell.length_c   1.000
_cell.angle_alpha   90.00
_cell.angle_beta   90.00
_cell.angle_gamma   90.00
#
_symmetry.space_group_name_H-M   'P 1'
#
loop_
_entity.id
_entity.type
_entity.pdbx_description
1 polymer ?
#
loop_
_entity_poly.entity_id
_entity_poly.type
_entity_poly.pdbx_seq_one_letter_code
_entity_poly.pdbx_strand_id
1 'polypeptide(L)'
;MGEIRLGKMHLRWCDKCNVPVLEQAACSRCGSSTREVKLTPPGDARPAFDYDIDRAKTLVDKQFGPGCGERLLPEGKIVLLNKAPDIDRMDEVIVDG
;
A
#
# COMPACT_ATOMS: atom_id res chain seq x y z
N MET A 1 13.53 -18.24 6.01
CA MET A 1 14.21 -17.40 5.01
C MET A 1 14.39 -16.03 5.65
N GLY A 2 15.62 -15.54 5.82
CA GLY A 2 15.88 -14.31 6.59
C GLY A 2 15.30 -13.07 5.90
N GLU A 3 14.87 -12.08 6.68
CA GLU A 3 14.43 -10.77 6.15
C GLU A 3 15.58 -10.09 5.41
N ILE A 4 15.54 -10.06 4.07
CA ILE A 4 16.50 -9.31 3.26
C ILE A 4 16.03 -7.85 3.17
N ARG A 5 16.61 -6.98 4.01
CA ARG A 5 16.40 -5.53 3.93
C ARG A 5 17.48 -4.91 3.05
N LEU A 6 17.08 -4.43 1.87
CA LEU A 6 17.99 -3.83 0.90
C LEU A 6 18.31 -2.34 1.17
N GLY A 7 17.67 -1.74 2.18
CA GLY A 7 17.86 -0.33 2.52
C GLY A 7 16.94 0.13 3.65
N LYS A 8 16.91 1.44 3.90
CA LYS A 8 16.01 2.08 4.86
C LYS A 8 14.58 2.06 4.30
N MET A 9 13.61 1.80 5.18
CA MET A 9 12.19 1.88 4.84
C MET A 9 11.75 3.35 4.93
N HIS A 10 11.50 3.99 3.78
CA HIS A 10 11.19 5.42 3.74
C HIS A 10 9.68 5.73 3.80
N LEU A 11 8.80 4.74 3.65
CA LEU A 11 7.37 4.97 3.55
C LEU A 11 6.74 5.35 4.89
N ARG A 12 6.16 6.55 4.93
CA ARG A 12 5.29 7.04 5.99
C ARG A 12 3.91 7.35 5.40
N TRP A 13 2.90 7.49 6.25
CA TRP A 13 1.55 7.86 5.85
C TRP A 13 1.04 9.05 6.63
N CYS A 14 0.33 9.95 5.96
CA CYS A 14 -0.41 11.03 6.59
C CYS A 14 -1.89 10.67 6.64
N ASP A 15 -2.41 10.33 7.83
CA ASP A 15 -3.82 9.92 7.97
C ASP A 15 -4.81 11.07 7.69
N LYS A 16 -4.39 12.33 7.88
CA LYS A 16 -5.25 13.51 7.63
C LYS A 16 -5.42 13.81 6.14
N CYS A 17 -4.35 13.75 5.37
CA CYS A 17 -4.40 13.98 3.91
C CYS A 17 -4.68 12.70 3.13
N ASN A 18 -4.55 11.54 3.77
CA ASN A 18 -4.60 10.22 3.19
C ASN A 18 -3.63 10.04 2.01
N VAL A 19 -2.37 10.38 2.24
CA VAL A 19 -1.32 10.30 1.22
C VAL A 19 -0.04 9.66 1.78
N PRO A 20 0.72 8.94 0.95
CA PRO A 20 2.05 8.49 1.31
C PRO A 20 3.00 9.69 1.43
N VAL A 21 3.91 9.62 2.39
CA VAL A 21 4.93 10.62 2.67
C VAL A 21 6.29 9.92 2.73
N LEU A 22 7.28 10.45 2.01
CA LEU A 22 8.64 9.92 2.00
C LEU A 22 9.43 10.54 3.14
N GLU A 23 9.78 9.71 4.14
CA GLU A 23 10.70 9.97 5.26
C GLU A 23 10.35 11.10 6.24
N GLN A 24 9.58 12.10 5.81
CA GLN A 24 9.24 13.27 6.62
C GLN A 24 8.28 12.91 7.76
N ALA A 25 8.65 13.27 8.98
CA ALA A 25 7.82 13.08 10.18
C ALA A 25 6.55 13.95 10.19
N ALA A 26 6.51 15.00 9.38
CA ALA A 26 5.35 15.87 9.20
C ALA A 26 4.94 15.94 7.73
N CYS A 27 3.63 16.00 7.47
CA CYS A 27 3.09 16.11 6.12
C CYS A 27 3.29 17.52 5.56
N SER A 28 3.96 17.64 4.42
CA SER A 28 4.21 18.97 3.79
C SER A 28 2.93 19.67 3.34
N ARG A 29 1.83 18.94 3.14
CA ARG A 29 0.53 19.51 2.72
C ARG A 29 -0.28 20.09 3.87
N CYS A 30 -0.30 19.45 5.04
CA CYS A 30 -1.19 19.83 6.14
C CYS A 30 -0.51 20.03 7.50
N GLY A 31 0.79 19.77 7.60
CA GLY A 31 1.59 19.92 8.82
C GLY A 31 1.35 18.86 9.90
N SER A 32 0.43 17.90 9.71
CA SER A 32 0.20 16.84 10.71
C SER A 32 1.39 15.89 10.78
N SER A 33 1.53 15.18 11.91
CA SER A 33 2.48 14.06 12.01
C SER A 33 2.14 12.96 11.01
N THR A 34 3.16 12.18 10.64
CA THR A 34 3.05 11.00 9.78
C THR A 34 3.45 9.75 10.56
N ARG A 35 2.81 8.63 10.27
CA ARG A 35 3.14 7.32 10.85
C ARG A 35 4.00 6.49 9.91
N GLU A 36 4.87 5.64 10.43
CA GLU A 36 5.60 4.67 9.60
C GLU A 36 4.65 3.58 9.12
N VAL A 37 4.76 3.22 7.85
CA VAL A 37 4.04 2.07 7.29
C VAL A 37 4.93 0.85 7.45
N LYS A 38 4.41 -0.17 8.13
CA LYS A 38 5.10 -1.47 8.22
C LYS A 38 4.92 -2.18 6.90
N LEU A 39 6.02 -2.55 6.29
CA LEU A 39 6.06 -3.26 5.01
C LEU A 39 6.92 -4.50 5.16
N THR A 40 6.55 -5.55 4.44
CA THR A 40 7.41 -6.73 4.33
C THR A 40 8.65 -6.40 3.48
N PRO A 41 9.86 -6.80 3.90
CA PRO A 41 11.07 -6.60 3.09
C PRO A 41 10.93 -7.23 1.69
N PRO A 42 11.44 -6.58 0.61
CA PRO A 42 12.46 -5.53 0.61
C PRO A 42 11.95 -4.10 0.83
N GLY A 43 10.64 -3.88 0.92
CA GLY A 43 10.09 -2.53 1.13
C GLY A 43 10.01 -1.65 -0.10
N ASP A 44 9.88 -2.27 -1.27
CA ASP A 44 9.76 -1.61 -2.56
C ASP A 44 8.30 -1.21 -2.83
N ALA A 45 7.83 -0.21 -2.08
CA ALA A 45 6.48 0.31 -2.22
C ALA A 45 6.35 1.18 -3.48
N ARG A 46 5.41 0.84 -4.36
CA ARG A 46 5.16 1.49 -5.64
C ARG A 46 3.66 1.76 -5.84
N PRO A 47 3.26 2.80 -6.58
CA PRO A 47 1.85 3.00 -6.92
C PRO A 47 1.27 1.81 -7.69
N ALA A 48 0.05 1.41 -7.33
CA ALA A 48 -0.74 0.48 -8.13
C ALA A 48 -1.27 1.19 -9.38
N PHE A 49 -1.21 0.54 -10.53
CA PHE A 49 -1.87 1.04 -11.74
C PHE A 49 -3.30 0.52 -11.84
N ASP A 50 -4.10 1.10 -12.73
CA ASP A 50 -5.54 0.78 -12.87
C ASP A 50 -5.80 -0.73 -13.02
N TYR A 51 -4.97 -1.42 -13.81
CA TYR A 51 -5.06 -2.86 -13.98
C TYR A 51 -4.80 -3.64 -12.68
N ASP A 52 -3.82 -3.20 -11.86
CA ASP A 52 -3.53 -3.86 -10.60
C ASP A 52 -4.70 -3.71 -9.62
N ILE A 53 -5.32 -2.52 -9.59
CA ILE A 53 -6.48 -2.21 -8.73
C ILE A 53 -7.69 -3.06 -9.16
N ASP A 54 -8.00 -3.08 -10.46
CA ASP A 54 -9.13 -3.85 -11.01
C ASP A 54 -8.97 -5.36 -10.75
N ARG A 55 -7.75 -5.87 -10.94
CA ARG A 55 -7.42 -7.26 -10.63
C ARG A 55 -7.65 -7.56 -9.15
N ALA A 56 -7.19 -6.69 -8.24
CA ALA A 56 -7.38 -6.88 -6.81
C ALA A 56 -8.87 -6.83 -6.43
N LYS A 57 -9.64 -5.88 -6.95
CA LYS A 57 -11.10 -5.78 -6.75
C LYS A 57 -11.81 -7.06 -7.18
N THR A 58 -11.52 -7.54 -8.39
CA THR A 58 -12.14 -8.74 -8.96
C THR A 58 -11.81 -9.99 -8.15
N LEU A 59 -10.57 -10.13 -7.66
CA LEU A 59 -10.17 -11.24 -6.81
C LEU A 59 -10.90 -11.22 -5.46
N VAL A 60 -11.01 -10.04 -4.84
CA VAL A 60 -11.74 -9.86 -3.59
C VAL A 60 -13.22 -10.18 -3.78
N ASP A 61 -13.85 -9.70 -4.85
CA ASP A 61 -15.25 -9.99 -5.15
C ASP A 61 -15.49 -11.49 -5.39
N LYS A 62 -14.58 -12.16 -6.09
CA LYS A 62 -14.65 -13.61 -6.30
C LYS A 62 -14.58 -14.40 -4.99
N GLN A 63 -13.78 -13.92 -4.02
CA GLN A 63 -13.53 -14.63 -2.78
C GLN A 63 -14.59 -14.32 -1.69
N PHE A 64 -15.06 -13.08 -1.62
CA PHE A 64 -15.87 -12.58 -0.51
C PHE A 64 -17.27 -12.10 -0.92
N GLY A 65 -17.56 -12.05 -2.23
CA GLY A 65 -18.86 -11.69 -2.80
C GLY A 65 -18.85 -10.34 -3.53
N PRO A 66 -19.83 -10.09 -4.42
CA PRO A 66 -19.85 -8.88 -5.25
C PRO A 66 -19.88 -7.57 -4.46
N GLY A 67 -19.06 -6.61 -4.87
CA GLY A 67 -18.97 -5.28 -4.25
C GLY A 67 -18.14 -5.23 -2.96
N CYS A 68 -17.42 -6.29 -2.61
CA CYS A 68 -16.42 -6.29 -1.55
C CYS A 68 -15.14 -5.57 -2.01
N GLY A 69 -14.70 -5.81 -3.24
CA GLY A 69 -13.55 -5.19 -3.87
C GLY A 69 -13.68 -3.68 -3.93
N GLU A 70 -14.84 -3.16 -4.38
CA GLU A 70 -15.09 -1.71 -4.42
C GLU A 70 -15.09 -1.08 -3.02
N ARG A 71 -15.61 -1.78 -2.00
CA ARG A 71 -15.58 -1.29 -0.62
C ARG A 71 -14.18 -1.29 -0.03
N LEU A 72 -13.34 -2.26 -0.40
CA LEU A 72 -11.97 -2.38 0.08
C LEU A 72 -11.03 -1.40 -0.61
N LEU A 73 -11.19 -1.22 -1.93
CA LEU A 73 -10.33 -0.39 -2.77
C LEU A 73 -11.18 0.66 -3.53
N PRO A 74 -11.81 1.62 -2.84
CA PRO A 74 -12.70 2.57 -3.51
C PRO A 74 -11.96 3.48 -4.47
N GLU A 75 -12.66 3.96 -5.50
CA GLU A 75 -12.11 4.94 -6.44
C GLU A 75 -11.57 6.21 -5.76
N GLY A 76 -10.55 6.82 -6.37
CA GLY A 76 -9.93 8.06 -5.91
C GLY A 76 -8.99 7.91 -4.71
N LYS A 77 -8.78 6.69 -4.20
CA LYS A 77 -7.77 6.41 -3.17
C LYS A 77 -6.43 6.03 -3.78
N ILE A 78 -5.36 6.43 -3.09
CA ILE A 78 -4.01 5.98 -3.41
C ILE A 78 -3.84 4.56 -2.90
N VAL A 79 -3.51 3.65 -3.81
CA VAL A 79 -3.16 2.26 -3.50
C VAL A 79 -1.69 2.06 -3.83
N LEU A 80 -0.95 1.50 -2.88
CA LEU A 80 0.44 1.09 -3.09
C LEU A 80 0.53 -0.43 -3.08
N LEU A 81 1.48 -0.95 -3.85
CA LEU A 81 1.89 -2.34 -3.83
C LEU A 81 3.30 -2.43 -3.27
N ASN A 82 3.55 -3.39 -2.39
CA ASN A 82 4.89 -3.74 -1.95
C ASN A 82 5.15 -5.19 -2.29
N LYS A 83 6.30 -5.48 -2.90
CA LYS A 83 6.69 -6.86 -3.20
C LYS A 83 6.91 -7.62 -1.89
N ALA A 84 6.21 -8.72 -1.71
CA ALA A 84 6.43 -9.65 -0.60
C ALA A 84 7.14 -10.93 -1.09
N PRO A 85 7.96 -11.58 -0.24
CA PRO A 85 8.58 -12.85 -0.57
C PRO A 85 7.55 -13.99 -0.57
N ASP A 86 7.43 -14.70 -1.69
CA ASP A 86 6.68 -15.96 -1.81
C ASP A 86 7.28 -16.81 -2.96
N ILE A 87 6.80 -18.03 -3.15
CA ILE A 87 7.19 -18.93 -4.26
C ILE A 87 6.78 -18.37 -5.62
N ASP A 88 5.67 -17.62 -5.66
CA ASP A 88 5.17 -16.90 -6.82
C ASP A 88 5.12 -15.39 -6.52
N ARG A 89 4.63 -14.58 -7.45
CA ARG A 89 4.43 -13.16 -7.26
C ARG A 89 3.39 -12.89 -6.17
N MET A 90 3.85 -12.37 -5.05
CA MET A 90 3.02 -11.83 -3.98
C MET A 90 3.28 -10.34 -3.82
N ASP A 91 2.20 -9.54 -3.85
CA ASP A 91 2.23 -8.11 -3.60
C ASP A 91 1.35 -7.82 -2.35
N GLU A 92 1.88 -7.12 -1.37
CA GLU A 92 1.11 -6.50 -0.28
C GLU A 92 0.38 -5.27 -0.81
N VAL A 93 -0.92 -5.17 -0.54
CA VAL A 93 -1.76 -4.04 -0.95
C VAL A 93 -1.92 -3.08 0.23
N ILE A 94 -1.46 -1.84 0.08
CA ILE A 94 -1.58 -0.78 1.08
C ILE A 94 -2.60 0.24 0.60
N VAL A 95 -3.65 0.46 1.39
CA VAL A 95 -4.68 1.48 1.19
C VAL A 95 -4.97 2.12 2.54
N ASP A 96 -5.08 3.46 2.58
CA ASP A 96 -5.19 4.25 3.82
C ASP A 96 -4.02 4.08 4.82
N GLY A 97 -2.89 3.53 4.33
CA GLY A 97 -1.59 3.43 4.99
C GLY A 97 -1.37 2.23 5.88
#